data_AF-A0A1F6SDM2-F1
#
_entry.id   AF-A0A1F6SDM2-F1
#
_cell.length_a   1.000
_cell.length_b   1.000
_cell.length_c   1.000
_cell.angle_alpha   90.00
_cell.angle_beta   90.00
_cell.angle_gamma   90.00
#
_symmetry.space_group_name_H-M   'P 1'
#
loop_
_entity.id
_entity.type
_entity.pdbx_description
1 polymer ?
#
loop_
_entity_poly.entity_id
_entity_poly.type
_entity_poly.pdbx_seq_one_letter_code
_entity_poly.pdbx_strand_id
1 'polypeptide(L)'
;MSKNKKYLFILGFFGLTVTIATWFFFGTINLGSINVKLNGLPATAPTGAAVPPPEIAYGQSWPSDASERADLQSSGNFSFISNPGCTTKGQTDCISLAGSAAIQGLKNLSAACDNCPIQINGGTECWLHDKSTGRCATTHHTQGDYAIDIAHGEAIDSYITSGRTPLCYLPKNGVPRPVYLIKRAVFWDEDSLHWHADFNQSTCKMFTPSPRYR
;
A
#
# COMPACT_ATOMS: atom_id res chain seq x y z
N MET A 1 -44.40 -42.83 -41.80
CA MET A 1 -43.08 -42.52 -41.19
C MET A 1 -43.01 -43.24 -39.84
N SER A 2 -42.13 -44.23 -39.66
CA SER A 2 -42.13 -45.09 -38.45
C SER A 2 -41.88 -44.26 -37.19
N LYS A 3 -42.50 -44.63 -36.06
CA LYS A 3 -42.39 -43.91 -34.77
C LYS A 3 -40.93 -43.58 -34.41
N ASN A 4 -40.00 -44.47 -34.76
CA ASN A 4 -38.57 -44.33 -34.51
C ASN A 4 -37.91 -43.15 -35.25
N LYS A 5 -38.39 -42.79 -36.46
CA LYS A 5 -37.85 -41.62 -37.19
C LYS A 5 -38.26 -40.28 -36.56
N LYS A 6 -39.39 -40.24 -35.83
CA LYS A 6 -39.84 -39.03 -35.12
C LYS A 6 -38.99 -38.75 -33.87
N TYR A 7 -38.65 -39.78 -33.11
CA TYR A 7 -37.79 -39.64 -31.92
C TYR A 7 -36.36 -39.20 -32.27
N LEU A 8 -35.80 -39.72 -33.37
CA LEU A 8 -34.48 -39.32 -33.85
C LEU A 8 -34.43 -37.83 -34.24
N PHE A 9 -35.50 -37.33 -34.87
CA PHE A 9 -35.62 -35.91 -35.21
C PHE A 9 -35.76 -35.01 -33.98
N ILE A 10 -36.54 -35.42 -32.97
CA ILE A 10 -36.72 -34.65 -31.74
C ILE A 10 -35.42 -34.59 -30.93
N LEU A 11 -34.70 -35.70 -30.81
CA LEU A 11 -33.41 -35.74 -30.11
C LEU A 11 -32.34 -34.91 -30.83
N GLY A 12 -32.30 -34.96 -32.17
CA GLY A 12 -31.40 -34.13 -32.96
C GLY A 12 -31.67 -32.64 -32.79
N PHE A 13 -32.95 -32.23 -32.75
CA PHE A 13 -33.33 -30.83 -32.55
C PHE A 13 -33.00 -30.34 -31.14
N PHE A 14 -33.21 -31.16 -30.11
CA PHE A 14 -32.81 -30.86 -28.73
C PHE A 14 -31.29 -30.74 -28.57
N GLY A 15 -30.51 -31.61 -29.21
CA GLY A 15 -29.05 -31.52 -29.19
C GLY A 15 -28.54 -30.23 -29.84
N LEU A 16 -29.14 -29.83 -30.96
CA LEU A 16 -28.78 -28.60 -31.66
C LEU A 16 -29.12 -27.35 -30.84
N THR A 17 -30.31 -27.30 -30.21
CA THR A 17 -30.70 -26.15 -29.40
C THR A 17 -29.84 -25.97 -28.16
N VAL A 18 -29.45 -27.06 -27.47
CA VAL A 18 -28.53 -27.00 -26.32
C VAL A 18 -27.13 -26.52 -26.74
N THR A 19 -26.66 -26.94 -27.91
CA THR A 19 -25.34 -26.55 -28.43
C THR A 19 -25.32 -25.07 -28.82
N ILE A 20 -26.38 -24.58 -29.48
CA ILE A 20 -26.51 -23.16 -29.83
C ILE A 20 -26.63 -22.30 -28.57
N ALA A 21 -27.44 -22.72 -27.59
CA ALA A 21 -27.61 -21.99 -26.33
C ALA A 21 -26.29 -21.89 -25.53
N THR A 22 -25.51 -22.97 -25.47
CA THR A 22 -24.19 -22.94 -24.82
C THR A 22 -23.21 -22.06 -25.59
N TRP A 23 -23.18 -22.09 -26.92
CA TRP A 23 -22.33 -21.20 -27.71
C TRP A 23 -22.65 -19.71 -27.49
N PHE A 24 -23.93 -19.32 -27.44
CA PHE A 24 -24.31 -17.95 -27.09
C PHE A 24 -23.97 -17.58 -25.64
N PHE A 25 -24.12 -18.52 -24.69
CA PHE A 25 -23.78 -18.28 -23.30
C PHE A 25 -22.27 -18.11 -23.10
N PHE A 26 -21.43 -18.90 -23.77
CA PHE A 26 -19.97 -18.76 -23.69
C PHE A 26 -19.41 -17.65 -24.59
N GLY A 27 -20.07 -17.35 -25.71
CA GLY A 27 -19.68 -16.24 -26.61
C GLY A 27 -19.98 -14.85 -26.04
N THR A 28 -20.93 -14.74 -25.10
CA THR A 28 -21.21 -13.49 -24.37
C THR A 28 -20.32 -13.30 -23.15
N ILE A 29 -19.63 -14.35 -22.70
CA ILE A 29 -18.61 -14.24 -21.64
C ILE A 29 -17.34 -13.68 -22.29
N ASN A 30 -17.18 -12.36 -22.21
CA ASN A 30 -15.91 -11.71 -22.48
C ASN A 30 -14.92 -12.11 -21.37
N LEU A 31 -14.07 -13.11 -21.63
CA LEU A 31 -13.02 -13.54 -20.71
C LEU A 31 -12.02 -12.42 -20.37
N GLY A 32 -11.93 -11.37 -21.19
CA GLY A 32 -11.15 -10.16 -20.88
C GLY A 32 -11.79 -9.25 -19.82
N SER A 33 -13.06 -9.47 -19.47
CA SER A 33 -13.78 -8.74 -18.42
C SER A 33 -13.84 -9.49 -17.09
N ILE A 34 -13.47 -10.78 -17.07
CA ILE A 34 -13.24 -11.50 -15.82
C ILE A 34 -11.86 -11.11 -15.29
N ASN A 35 -11.76 -9.86 -14.81
CA ASN A 35 -10.72 -9.49 -13.87
C ASN A 35 -11.06 -10.20 -12.56
N VAL A 36 -10.64 -11.47 -12.42
CA VAL A 36 -10.43 -12.04 -11.10
C VAL A 36 -9.29 -11.23 -10.50
N LYS A 37 -9.63 -10.10 -9.87
CA LYS A 37 -8.73 -9.46 -8.93
C LYS A 37 -8.44 -10.52 -7.89
N LEU A 38 -7.26 -11.14 -7.97
CA LEU A 38 -6.65 -11.93 -6.91
C LEU A 38 -6.28 -11.01 -5.73
N ASN A 39 -7.22 -10.15 -5.32
CA ASN A 39 -7.22 -9.35 -4.10
C ASN A 39 -7.48 -10.31 -2.94
N GLY A 40 -6.51 -11.16 -2.63
CA GLY A 40 -6.71 -12.13 -1.56
C GLY A 40 -5.58 -13.13 -1.37
N LEU A 41 -4.65 -13.26 -2.34
CA LEU A 41 -3.40 -13.93 -1.99
C LEU A 41 -2.67 -13.01 -0.99
N PRO A 42 -2.31 -13.50 0.21
CA PRO A 42 -1.55 -12.71 1.15
C PRO A 42 -0.24 -12.35 0.45
N ALA A 43 -0.03 -11.05 0.21
CA ALA A 43 1.30 -10.56 -0.08
C ALA A 43 2.17 -11.02 1.08
N THR A 44 3.16 -11.86 0.77
CA THR A 44 4.15 -12.32 1.74
C THR A 44 4.70 -11.08 2.43
N ALA A 45 4.64 -11.04 3.76
CA ALA A 45 5.19 -9.92 4.51
C ALA A 45 6.65 -9.71 4.09
N PRO A 46 7.16 -8.46 4.03
CA PRO A 46 8.57 -8.22 3.80
C PRO A 46 9.37 -9.00 4.86
N THR A 47 10.16 -9.99 4.43
CA THR A 47 10.91 -10.87 5.34
C THR A 47 12.30 -10.33 5.69
N GLY A 48 12.61 -9.09 5.32
CA GLY A 48 13.85 -8.42 5.73
C GLY A 48 13.61 -7.57 6.96
N ALA A 49 14.10 -8.00 8.13
CA ALA A 49 14.31 -7.06 9.22
C ALA A 49 15.41 -6.09 8.78
N ALA A 50 15.05 -4.84 8.49
CA ALA A 50 16.04 -3.80 8.24
C ALA A 50 16.97 -3.71 9.46
N VAL A 51 18.28 -3.76 9.21
CA VAL A 51 19.28 -3.50 10.27
C VAL A 51 19.16 -2.02 10.61
N PRO A 52 18.77 -1.65 11.84
CA PRO A 52 18.67 -0.25 12.20
C PRO A 52 20.08 0.37 12.13
N PRO A 53 20.26 1.50 11.43
CA PRO A 53 21.50 2.25 11.50
C PRO A 53 21.88 2.62 12.95
N PRO A 54 23.15 2.91 13.22
CA PRO A 54 23.58 3.33 14.55
C PRO A 54 22.84 4.59 15.00
N GLU A 55 22.52 4.68 16.29
CA GLU A 55 22.02 5.92 16.87
C GLU A 55 23.13 6.98 16.82
N ILE A 56 22.93 8.01 16.00
CA ILE A 56 23.85 9.15 15.90
C ILE A 56 23.32 10.36 16.67
N ALA A 57 24.21 11.26 17.08
CA ALA A 57 23.83 12.52 17.74
C ALA A 57 23.20 13.51 16.74
N TYR A 58 22.44 14.48 17.27
CA TYR A 58 21.90 15.59 16.46
C TYR A 58 23.03 16.35 15.75
N GLY A 59 22.83 16.71 14.49
CA GLY A 59 23.84 17.38 13.66
C GLY A 59 24.95 16.48 13.09
N GLN A 60 24.98 15.19 13.43
CA GLN A 60 25.93 14.23 12.84
C GLN A 60 25.46 13.73 11.47
N SER A 61 26.41 13.23 10.66
CA SER A 61 26.16 12.70 9.31
C SER A 61 25.15 11.55 9.34
N TRP A 62 24.06 11.71 8.61
CA TRP A 62 23.03 10.70 8.45
C TRP A 62 23.39 9.72 7.33
N PRO A 63 23.03 8.42 7.44
CA PRO A 63 23.26 7.46 6.36
C PRO A 63 22.53 7.86 5.07
N SER A 64 23.16 7.61 3.93
CA SER A 64 22.52 7.81 2.63
C SER A 64 21.40 6.80 2.41
N ASP A 65 20.31 7.27 1.79
CA ASP A 65 19.16 6.48 1.35
C ASP A 65 19.09 6.35 -0.19
N ALA A 66 20.21 6.61 -0.88
CA ALA A 66 20.26 6.66 -2.34
C ALA A 66 19.90 5.32 -2.99
N SER A 67 20.26 4.20 -2.35
CA SER A 67 19.87 2.86 -2.79
C SER A 67 18.36 2.66 -2.75
N GLU A 68 17.71 3.02 -1.65
CA GLU A 68 16.28 2.89 -1.44
C GLU A 68 15.51 3.77 -2.43
N ARG A 69 15.99 5.01 -2.65
CA ARG A 69 15.40 5.92 -3.65
C ARG A 69 15.52 5.39 -5.07
N ALA A 70 16.71 4.94 -5.46
CA ALA A 70 16.94 4.37 -6.78
C ALA A 70 16.10 3.10 -7.00
N ASP A 71 16.00 2.26 -5.96
CA ASP A 71 15.20 1.04 -5.98
C ASP A 71 13.71 1.34 -6.18
N LEU A 72 13.15 2.32 -5.46
CA LEU A 72 11.77 2.78 -5.67
C LEU A 72 11.58 3.35 -7.08
N GLN A 73 12.45 4.28 -7.52
CA GLN A 73 12.35 4.91 -8.84
C GLN A 73 12.45 3.90 -9.99
N SER A 74 13.21 2.81 -9.83
CA SER A 74 13.30 1.74 -10.81
C SER A 74 12.09 0.79 -10.81
N SER A 75 11.33 0.77 -9.71
CA SER A 75 10.24 -0.20 -9.48
C SER A 75 8.85 0.36 -9.77
N GLY A 76 8.69 1.67 -9.96
CA GLY A 76 7.38 2.27 -10.19
C GLY A 76 7.41 3.79 -10.31
N ASN A 77 6.23 4.40 -10.26
CA ASN A 77 6.06 5.84 -10.41
C ASN A 77 6.20 6.55 -9.06
N PHE A 78 7.43 6.57 -8.52
CA PHE A 78 7.74 7.21 -7.25
C PHE A 78 8.39 8.57 -7.44
N SER A 79 7.93 9.54 -6.66
CA SER A 79 8.54 10.86 -6.52
C SER A 79 8.67 11.22 -5.03
N PHE A 80 9.45 12.27 -4.74
CA PHE A 80 9.73 12.71 -3.37
C PHE A 80 9.49 14.21 -3.29
N ILE A 81 8.73 14.67 -2.29
CA ILE A 81 8.47 16.11 -2.09
C ILE A 81 9.78 16.86 -1.83
N SER A 82 10.66 16.26 -1.04
CA SER A 82 11.98 16.81 -0.74
C SER A 82 13.08 15.91 -1.28
N ASN A 83 13.96 16.50 -2.10
CA ASN A 83 15.13 15.88 -2.70
C ASN A 83 16.25 16.93 -2.74
N PRO A 84 17.47 16.66 -2.21
CA PRO A 84 18.04 15.38 -1.83
C PRO A 84 17.50 14.77 -0.53
N GLY A 85 17.83 13.49 -0.29
CA GLY A 85 17.60 12.85 1.01
C GLY A 85 18.37 13.53 2.14
N CYS A 86 17.97 13.26 3.39
CA CYS A 86 18.61 13.86 4.56
C CYS A 86 20.09 13.44 4.67
N THR A 87 20.95 14.40 4.98
CA THR A 87 22.41 14.20 5.11
C THR A 87 22.91 14.34 6.55
N THR A 88 22.09 14.92 7.44
CA THR A 88 22.41 15.07 8.87
C THR A 88 21.18 14.78 9.73
N LYS A 89 21.37 14.21 10.93
CA LYS A 89 20.26 14.00 11.89
C LYS A 89 19.75 15.34 12.36
N GLY A 90 18.44 15.58 12.20
CA GLY A 90 17.83 16.85 12.58
C GLY A 90 17.68 17.85 11.44
N GLN A 91 18.16 17.54 10.24
CA GLN A 91 17.92 18.34 9.04
C GLN A 91 16.41 18.44 8.78
N THR A 92 15.93 19.65 8.52
CA THR A 92 14.56 19.91 8.09
C THR A 92 14.49 19.92 6.56
N ASP A 93 13.27 19.82 6.02
CA ASP A 93 13.01 19.98 4.58
C ASP A 93 13.76 18.95 3.71
N CYS A 94 13.97 17.76 4.25
CA CYS A 94 14.48 16.58 3.57
C CYS A 94 13.55 15.40 3.88
N ILE A 95 13.76 14.27 3.21
CA ILE A 95 13.11 13.00 3.54
C ILE A 95 14.23 11.97 3.69
N SER A 96 14.15 11.07 4.67
CA SER A 96 15.07 9.94 4.78
C SER A 96 14.35 8.63 4.57
N LEU A 97 14.83 7.78 3.68
CA LEU A 97 14.40 6.37 3.61
C LEU A 97 15.40 5.39 4.22
N ALA A 98 16.52 5.90 4.74
CA ALA A 98 17.62 5.07 5.23
C ALA A 98 17.14 4.11 6.32
N GLY A 99 17.23 2.81 6.03
CA GLY A 99 16.82 1.76 6.96
C GLY A 99 15.30 1.60 7.13
N SER A 100 14.48 2.11 6.22
CA SER A 100 13.03 1.85 6.23
C SER A 100 12.71 0.40 5.87
N ALA A 101 11.82 -0.24 6.63
CA ALA A 101 11.27 -1.55 6.27
C ALA A 101 10.06 -1.46 5.31
N ALA A 102 9.60 -0.24 5.02
CA ALA A 102 8.43 0.03 4.19
C ALA A 102 8.68 -0.11 2.68
N ILE A 103 9.93 -0.17 2.21
CA ILE A 103 10.29 -0.11 0.78
C ILE A 103 9.54 -1.17 -0.05
N GLN A 104 9.49 -2.42 0.41
CA GLN A 104 8.74 -3.46 -0.31
C GLN A 104 7.22 -3.23 -0.25
N GLY A 105 6.72 -2.67 0.85
CA GLY A 105 5.31 -2.29 1.00
C GLY A 105 4.91 -1.22 -0.01
N LEU A 106 5.75 -0.20 -0.20
CA LEU A 106 5.56 0.85 -1.20
C LEU A 106 5.51 0.28 -2.62
N LYS A 107 6.45 -0.59 -3.01
CA LYS A 107 6.43 -1.25 -4.32
C LYS A 107 5.16 -2.05 -4.54
N ASN A 108 4.73 -2.80 -3.53
CA ASN A 108 3.50 -3.59 -3.58
C ASN A 108 2.26 -2.69 -3.70
N LEU A 109 2.27 -1.51 -3.08
CA LEU A 109 1.22 -0.51 -3.20
C LEU A 109 1.16 0.06 -4.62
N SER A 110 2.30 0.50 -5.17
CA SER A 110 2.39 1.02 -6.54
C SER A 110 1.86 0.01 -7.56
N ALA A 111 2.33 -1.24 -7.49
CA ALA A 111 1.85 -2.30 -8.36
C ALA A 111 0.34 -2.58 -8.17
N ALA A 112 -0.19 -2.49 -6.95
CA ALA A 112 -1.59 -2.76 -6.68
C ALA A 112 -2.53 -1.61 -7.06
N CYS A 113 -2.01 -0.38 -7.20
CA CYS A 113 -2.73 0.79 -7.70
C CYS A 113 -2.48 1.05 -9.20
N ASP A 114 -2.11 0.01 -9.96
CA ASP A 114 -1.83 0.09 -11.40
C ASP A 114 -0.73 1.12 -11.74
N ASN A 115 0.34 1.14 -10.94
CA ASN A 115 1.47 2.08 -11.01
C ASN A 115 1.04 3.55 -10.89
N CYS A 116 0.05 3.83 -10.03
CA CYS A 116 -0.32 5.19 -9.69
C CYS A 116 0.89 6.01 -9.21
N PRO A 117 0.92 7.33 -9.49
CA PRO A 117 1.95 8.21 -8.94
C PRO A 117 1.90 8.18 -7.41
N ILE A 118 3.01 7.83 -6.77
CA ILE A 118 3.18 7.87 -5.32
C ILE A 118 4.24 8.92 -5.00
N GLN A 119 3.82 9.97 -4.32
CA GLN A 119 4.70 11.04 -3.87
C GLN A 119 4.98 10.88 -2.38
N ILE A 120 6.21 10.54 -2.03
CA ILE A 120 6.63 10.35 -0.64
C ILE A 120 6.84 11.74 -0.02
N ASN A 121 6.19 11.95 1.13
CA ASN A 121 6.22 13.19 1.91
C ASN A 121 7.01 13.05 3.21
N GLY A 122 7.20 11.83 3.71
CA GLY A 122 7.90 11.58 4.96
C GLY A 122 8.37 10.14 5.09
N GLY A 123 9.49 9.92 5.79
CA GLY A 123 10.17 8.63 5.86
C GLY A 123 10.58 8.22 7.27
N THR A 124 11.86 7.95 7.49
CA THR A 124 12.49 7.48 8.74
C THR A 124 12.91 8.62 9.66
N GLU A 125 12.27 9.79 9.54
CA GLU A 125 12.68 11.05 10.15
C GLU A 125 12.08 11.35 11.53
N CYS A 126 12.01 10.33 12.38
CA CYS A 126 11.47 10.42 13.73
C CYS A 126 12.05 11.54 14.59
N TRP A 127 13.29 11.95 14.31
CA TRP A 127 13.96 13.06 14.99
C TRP A 127 13.26 14.42 14.78
N LEU A 128 12.39 14.56 13.79
CA LEU A 128 11.57 15.76 13.59
C LEU A 128 10.36 15.84 14.54
N HIS A 129 9.97 14.72 15.16
CA HIS A 129 8.74 14.59 15.95
C HIS A 129 8.90 14.87 17.46
N ASP A 130 10.12 15.11 17.96
CA ASP A 130 10.37 15.77 19.26
C ASP A 130 11.76 16.42 19.26
N LYS A 131 11.78 17.74 19.04
CA LYS A 131 13.01 18.55 18.98
C LYS A 131 13.75 18.65 20.32
N SER A 132 13.18 18.17 21.43
CA SER A 132 13.70 18.41 22.78
C SER A 132 14.23 17.17 23.51
N THR A 133 13.90 15.95 23.10
CA THR A 133 14.21 14.75 23.90
C THR A 133 14.94 13.62 23.17
N GLY A 134 15.16 13.74 21.87
CA GLY A 134 15.80 12.66 21.10
C GLY A 134 15.00 11.34 21.07
N ARG A 135 13.72 11.35 21.47
CA ARG A 135 12.91 10.12 21.48
C ARG A 135 12.10 9.96 20.21
N CYS A 136 12.61 9.08 19.36
CA CYS A 136 11.85 8.38 18.32
C CYS A 136 10.78 7.42 18.89
N ALA A 137 10.65 7.30 20.22
CA ALA A 137 9.83 6.29 20.90
C ALA A 137 8.31 6.45 20.75
N THR A 138 7.82 7.52 20.11
CA THR A 138 6.37 7.79 19.99
C THR A 138 5.88 7.95 18.55
N THR A 139 6.79 8.02 17.58
CA THR A 139 6.47 8.14 16.16
C THR A 139 6.75 6.82 15.45
N HIS A 140 6.10 6.60 14.31
CA HIS A 140 6.32 5.42 13.44
C HIS A 140 7.29 5.72 12.28
N HIS A 141 7.83 6.94 12.25
CA HIS A 141 8.86 7.34 11.30
C HIS A 141 10.25 6.94 11.79
N THR A 142 10.41 5.76 12.39
CA THR A 142 11.69 5.31 12.95
C THR A 142 12.45 4.41 11.99
N GLN A 143 13.73 4.21 12.25
CA GLN A 143 14.52 3.21 11.54
C GLN A 143 13.97 1.80 11.81
N GLY A 144 13.89 0.98 10.77
CA GLY A 144 13.31 -0.36 10.82
C GLY A 144 11.79 -0.38 10.92
N ASP A 145 11.14 0.78 10.91
CA ASP A 145 9.70 0.89 10.89
C ASP A 145 9.12 0.72 9.49
N TYR A 146 7.82 0.47 9.44
CA TYR A 146 7.06 0.25 8.23
C TYR A 146 6.18 1.44 7.87
N ALA A 147 6.30 2.58 8.58
CA ALA A 147 5.52 3.77 8.26
C ALA A 147 6.22 4.72 7.27
N ILE A 148 5.42 5.25 6.35
CA ILE A 148 5.79 6.24 5.34
C ILE A 148 4.62 7.21 5.19
N ASP A 149 4.93 8.50 5.06
CA ASP A 149 3.93 9.49 4.69
C ASP A 149 3.88 9.63 3.18
N ILE A 150 2.68 9.51 2.63
CA ILE A 150 2.41 9.59 1.19
C ILE A 150 1.50 10.80 0.96
N ALA A 151 1.95 11.74 0.13
CA ALA A 151 1.15 12.91 -0.22
C ALA A 151 -0.16 12.50 -0.88
N HIS A 152 -1.20 13.30 -0.67
CA HIS A 152 -2.46 13.15 -1.39
C HIS A 152 -2.26 13.28 -2.90
N GLY A 153 -3.11 12.57 -3.64
CA GLY A 153 -3.12 12.58 -5.09
C GLY A 153 -4.31 11.78 -5.60
N GLU A 154 -4.94 12.26 -6.68
CA GLU A 154 -6.23 11.72 -7.14
C GLU A 154 -6.23 10.19 -7.31
N ALA A 155 -5.19 9.63 -7.93
CA ALA A 155 -5.09 8.19 -8.17
C ALA A 155 -4.89 7.39 -6.88
N ILE A 156 -4.02 7.85 -5.97
CA ILE A 156 -3.75 7.15 -4.70
C ILE A 156 -4.92 7.31 -3.72
N ASP A 157 -5.54 8.50 -3.66
CA ASP A 157 -6.72 8.78 -2.84
C ASP A 157 -7.91 7.91 -3.28
N SER A 158 -8.17 7.86 -4.58
CA SER A 158 -9.19 6.99 -5.16
C SER A 158 -8.85 5.52 -4.91
N TYR A 159 -7.60 5.11 -5.07
CA TYR A 159 -7.16 3.76 -4.75
C TYR A 159 -7.39 3.42 -3.29
N ILE A 160 -7.17 4.34 -2.35
CA ILE A 160 -7.33 4.08 -0.91
C ILE A 160 -8.80 4.06 -0.50
N THR A 161 -9.62 4.95 -1.04
CA THR A 161 -10.97 5.23 -0.53
C THR A 161 -12.10 4.60 -1.33
N SER A 162 -11.94 4.43 -2.65
CA SER A 162 -13.04 4.05 -3.54
C SER A 162 -13.55 2.64 -3.26
N GLY A 163 -14.87 2.53 -3.07
CA GLY A 163 -15.57 1.26 -2.83
C GLY A 163 -15.20 0.55 -1.53
N ARG A 164 -14.58 1.24 -0.57
CA ARG A 164 -14.11 0.64 0.69
C ARG A 164 -14.81 1.21 1.91
N THR A 165 -15.08 0.31 2.86
CA THR A 165 -15.52 0.68 4.21
C THR A 165 -14.27 0.89 5.08
N PRO A 166 -14.19 2.00 5.84
CA PRO A 166 -13.13 2.19 6.81
C PRO A 166 -13.07 1.03 7.83
N LEU A 167 -11.86 0.60 8.19
CA LEU A 167 -11.62 -0.39 9.24
C LEU A 167 -12.10 0.15 10.60
N CYS A 168 -11.87 1.43 10.86
CA CYS A 168 -12.37 2.18 12.01
C CYS A 168 -12.19 3.69 11.78
N TYR A 169 -12.43 4.45 12.85
CA TYR A 169 -12.12 5.88 12.91
C TYR A 169 -11.21 6.15 14.11
N LEU A 170 -10.11 6.85 13.88
CA LEU A 170 -9.22 7.34 14.93
C LEU A 170 -9.44 8.84 15.16
N PRO A 171 -9.55 9.30 16.41
CA PRO A 171 -9.70 10.72 16.69
C PRO A 171 -8.38 11.45 16.47
N LYS A 172 -8.37 12.49 15.63
CA LYS A 172 -7.30 13.49 15.56
C LYS A 172 -7.89 14.87 15.80
N ASN A 173 -7.37 15.60 16.79
CA ASN A 173 -7.84 16.94 17.15
C ASN A 173 -9.37 17.00 17.36
N GLY A 174 -9.96 15.94 17.93
CA GLY A 174 -11.41 15.83 18.17
C GLY A 174 -12.24 15.45 16.93
N VAL A 175 -11.63 15.28 15.76
CA VAL A 175 -12.30 14.87 14.52
C VAL A 175 -12.06 13.38 14.27
N PRO A 176 -13.11 12.55 14.10
CA PRO A 176 -12.96 11.16 13.68
C PRO A 176 -12.42 11.09 12.25
N ARG A 177 -11.32 10.38 12.05
CA ARG A 177 -10.71 10.21 10.73
C ARG A 177 -10.69 8.74 10.33
N PRO A 178 -11.08 8.40 9.09
CA PRO A 178 -11.18 7.01 8.66
C PRO A 178 -9.79 6.38 8.54
N VAL A 179 -9.70 5.12 8.92
CA VAL A 179 -8.53 4.26 8.68
C VAL A 179 -8.93 3.20 7.68
N TYR A 180 -8.18 3.05 6.59
CA TYR A 180 -8.43 2.06 5.55
C TYR A 180 -7.42 0.92 5.66
N LEU A 181 -7.91 -0.32 5.58
CA LEU A 181 -7.07 -1.50 5.48
C LEU A 181 -7.00 -1.95 4.02
N ILE A 182 -5.79 -2.01 3.47
CA ILE A 182 -5.55 -2.54 2.14
C ILE A 182 -4.48 -3.61 2.25
N LYS A 183 -4.89 -4.86 2.08
CA LYS A 183 -4.04 -6.04 2.34
C LYS A 183 -3.50 -5.99 3.79
N ARG A 184 -2.19 -5.82 3.98
CA ARG A 184 -1.51 -5.77 5.29
C ARG A 184 -1.00 -4.37 5.64
N ALA A 185 -1.57 -3.35 5.00
CA ALA A 185 -1.21 -1.97 5.26
C ALA A 185 -2.44 -1.17 5.71
N VAL A 186 -2.26 -0.35 6.73
CA VAL A 186 -3.25 0.64 7.17
C VAL A 186 -2.88 2.00 6.62
N PHE A 187 -3.88 2.72 6.15
CA PHE A 187 -3.77 4.08 5.63
C PHE A 187 -4.67 4.96 6.50
N TRP A 188 -4.07 6.00 7.07
CA TRP A 188 -4.76 6.95 7.91
C TRP A 188 -4.46 8.36 7.42
N ASP A 189 -5.50 9.13 7.13
CA ASP A 189 -5.37 10.55 6.87
C ASP A 189 -5.09 11.26 8.22
N GLU A 190 -3.81 11.48 8.54
CA GLU A 190 -3.42 11.97 9.86
C GLU A 190 -3.81 13.44 10.08
N ASP A 191 -3.61 14.29 9.07
CA ASP A 191 -3.75 15.76 9.19
C ASP A 191 -4.32 16.44 7.94
N SER A 192 -4.76 15.68 6.94
CA SER A 192 -5.31 16.11 5.64
C SER A 192 -4.27 16.69 4.69
N LEU A 193 -2.99 16.50 5.00
CA LEU A 193 -1.87 16.82 4.12
C LEU A 193 -1.31 15.55 3.48
N HIS A 194 -1.37 14.41 4.17
CA HIS A 194 -0.88 13.13 3.68
C HIS A 194 -1.62 11.93 4.28
N TRP A 195 -1.44 10.79 3.61
CA TRP A 195 -1.69 9.48 4.19
C TRP A 195 -0.48 9.03 5.01
N HIS A 196 -0.70 8.78 6.29
CA HIS A 196 0.21 7.98 7.10
C HIS A 196 -0.05 6.49 6.80
N ALA A 197 0.91 5.83 6.15
CA ALA A 197 0.79 4.44 5.72
C ALA A 197 1.75 3.54 6.50
N ASP A 198 1.24 2.55 7.23
CA ASP A 198 2.04 1.51 7.90
C ASP A 198 1.83 0.15 7.23
N PHE A 199 2.90 -0.40 6.66
CA PHE A 199 2.89 -1.62 5.86
C PHE A 199 3.01 -2.93 6.66
N ASN A 200 3.04 -2.88 7.99
CA ASN A 200 3.05 -4.07 8.85
C ASN A 200 1.91 -4.09 9.89
N GLN A 201 0.95 -3.18 9.77
CA GLN A 201 -0.22 -3.13 10.63
C GLN A 201 -1.50 -3.55 9.89
N SER A 202 -2.32 -4.36 10.56
CA SER A 202 -3.59 -4.87 10.02
C SER A 202 -4.77 -4.61 10.95
N THR A 203 -4.60 -3.74 11.94
CA THR A 203 -5.62 -3.47 12.96
C THR A 203 -5.73 -1.98 13.25
N CYS A 204 -6.83 -1.60 13.88
CA CYS A 204 -7.10 -0.25 14.34
C CYS A 204 -6.56 0.08 15.72
N LYS A 205 -5.76 -0.82 16.33
CA LYS A 205 -5.00 -0.41 17.50
C LYS A 205 -4.20 0.81 17.07
N MET A 206 -4.36 1.92 17.80
CA MET A 206 -3.52 3.11 17.62
C MET A 206 -2.14 2.62 17.25
N PHE A 207 -1.55 3.20 16.22
CA PHE A 207 -0.15 3.02 15.86
C PHE A 207 0.65 3.10 17.16
N THR A 208 0.84 1.97 17.83
CA THR A 208 1.43 1.90 19.16
C THR A 208 2.90 1.79 18.85
N PRO A 209 3.73 2.77 19.26
CA PRO A 209 5.13 2.79 18.89
C PRO A 209 5.78 1.44 19.16
N SER A 210 6.62 1.01 18.21
CA SER A 210 7.31 -0.27 18.28
C SER A 210 7.93 -0.47 19.67
N PRO A 211 7.70 -1.61 20.34
CA PRO A 211 8.24 -1.86 21.69
C PRO A 211 9.77 -1.91 21.75
N ARG A 212 10.49 -1.81 20.62
CA ARG A 212 11.95 -1.85 20.55
C ARG A 212 12.67 -0.60 21.06
N TYR A 213 11.95 0.49 21.38
CA TYR A 213 12.54 1.74 21.90
C TYR A 213 12.00 2.12 23.30
N ARG A 214 11.77 1.12 24.16
CA ARG A 214 11.60 1.34 25.61
C ARG A 214 12.88 1.05 26.37
#